data_AF-A0A1W9PNT6-F1
#
_entry.id   AF-A0A1W9PNT6-F1
#
_cell.length_a   1.000
_cell.length_b   1.000
_cell.length_c   1.000
_cell.angle_alpha   90.00
_cell.angle_beta   90.00
_cell.angle_gamma   90.00
#
_symmetry.space_group_name_H-M   'P 1'
#
loop_
_entity.id
_entity.type
_entity.pdbx_description
1 polymer ?
#
loop_
_entity_poly.entity_id
_entity_poly.type
_entity_poly.pdbx_seq_one_letter_code
_entity_poly.pdbx_strand_id
1 'polypeptide(L)' 'MDAIKKELESRKTEIRGAVDLLFKANMKITDWDVPEADDNEAALMLVKIMQDVLDEIKADIEAGKYDYY' A
#
# COMPACT_ATOMS: atom_id res chain seq x y z
N MET A 1 -8.60 22.94 -12.63
CA MET A 1 -8.26 21.73 -11.86
C MET A 1 -7.22 21.00 -12.69
N ASP A 2 -6.06 20.72 -12.13
CA ASP A 2 -4.94 20.04 -12.82
C ASP A 2 -5.43 18.73 -13.47
N ALA A 3 -5.11 18.50 -14.75
CA ALA A 3 -5.54 17.34 -15.51
C ALA A 3 -5.07 16.03 -14.84
N ILE A 4 -3.89 16.04 -14.22
CA ILE A 4 -3.33 14.93 -13.46
C ILE A 4 -4.19 14.66 -12.22
N LYS A 5 -4.52 15.70 -11.45
CA LYS A 5 -5.36 15.57 -10.26
C LYS A 5 -6.75 14.99 -10.61
N LYS A 6 -7.32 15.39 -11.74
CA LYS A 6 -8.62 14.87 -12.19
C LYS A 6 -8.55 13.39 -12.59
N GLU A 7 -7.49 12.98 -13.29
CA GLU A 7 -7.28 11.57 -13.66
C GLU A 7 -7.08 10.70 -12.40
N LEU A 8 -6.24 11.12 -11.46
CA LEU A 8 -5.97 10.37 -10.23
C LEU A 8 -7.20 10.27 -9.32
N GLU A 9 -7.97 11.36 -9.17
CA GLU A 9 -9.23 11.31 -8.42
C GLU A 9 -10.25 10.39 -9.10
N SER A 10 -10.25 10.29 -10.44
CA SER A 10 -11.17 9.40 -11.16
C SER A 10 -10.89 7.93 -10.90
N ARG A 11 -9.66 7.58 -10.51
CA ARG A 11 -9.21 6.20 -10.22
C ARG A 11 -9.05 5.90 -8.73
N LYS A 12 -9.46 6.82 -7.86
CA LYS A 12 -9.25 6.71 -6.41
C LYS A 12 -9.87 5.44 -5.81
N THR A 13 -11.03 5.02 -6.33
CA THR A 13 -11.71 3.80 -5.88
C THR A 13 -10.91 2.56 -6.23
N GLU A 14 -10.39 2.50 -7.46
CA GLU A 14 -9.57 1.41 -7.98
C GLU A 14 -8.24 1.33 -7.22
N ILE A 15 -7.59 2.48 -6.98
CA ILE A 15 -6.35 2.55 -6.20
C ILE A 15 -6.59 2.05 -4.77
N ARG A 16 -7.68 2.48 -4.12
CA ARG A 16 -8.04 1.99 -2.79
C ARG A 16 -8.28 0.47 -2.79
N GLY A 17 -8.97 -0.05 -3.80
CA GLY A 17 -9.19 -1.49 -3.97
C GLY A 17 -7.89 -2.27 -4.12
N ALA A 18 -6.93 -1.76 -4.89
CA ALA A 18 -5.63 -2.39 -5.07
C ALA A 18 -4.83 -2.45 -3.76
N VAL A 19 -4.84 -1.37 -2.96
CA VAL A 19 -4.17 -1.34 -1.64
C VAL A 19 -4.83 -2.32 -0.66
N ASP A 20 -6.17 -2.38 -0.64
CA ASP A 20 -6.92 -3.33 0.20
C ASP A 20 -6.66 -4.79 -0.19
N LEU A 21 -6.57 -5.09 -1.48
CA LEU A 21 -6.21 -6.43 -1.98
C LEU A 21 -4.79 -6.83 -1.57
N LEU A 22 -3.83 -5.92 -1.67
CA LEU A 22 -2.45 -6.18 -1.24
C LEU A 22 -2.39 -6.48 0.25
N PHE A 23 -3.07 -5.68 1.08
CA PHE A 23 -3.14 -5.92 2.52
C PHE A 23 -3.77 -7.28 2.84
N LYS A 24 -4.96 -7.57 2.29
CA LYS A 24 -5.68 -8.83 2.54
C LYS A 24 -4.92 -10.07 2.06
N ALA A 25 -4.20 -9.97 0.95
CA ALA A 25 -3.37 -11.07 0.46
C ALA A 25 -2.26 -11.42 1.47
N ASN A 26 -1.61 -10.43 2.08
CA ASN A 26 -0.57 -10.65 3.07
C ASN A 26 -1.13 -11.10 4.43
N MET A 27 -2.31 -10.62 4.84
CA MET A 27 -3.01 -11.16 6.02
C MET A 27 -3.28 -12.66 5.84
N LYS A 28 -3.81 -13.09 4.69
CA LYS A 28 -4.07 -14.52 4.44
C LYS A 28 -2.81 -15.39 4.47
N ILE A 29 -1.67 -14.86 4.01
CA ILE A 29 -0.39 -15.57 4.11
C ILE A 29 0.00 -15.71 5.58
N THR A 30 -0.16 -14.65 6.37
CA THR A 30 0.12 -14.67 7.82
C THR A 30 -0.78 -15.68 8.53
N ASP A 31 -2.07 -15.73 8.23
CA ASP A 31 -3.02 -16.70 8.80
C ASP A 31 -2.65 -18.15 8.43
N TRP A 32 -2.06 -18.38 7.24
CA TRP A 32 -1.60 -19.70 6.83
C TRP A 32 -0.30 -20.12 7.51
N ASP A 33 0.63 -19.18 7.68
CA ASP A 33 1.96 -19.45 8.24
C ASP A 33 1.93 -19.47 9.78
N VAL A 34 1.06 -18.67 10.40
CA VAL A 34 0.89 -18.54 11.86
C VAL A 34 -0.60 -18.50 12.22
N PRO A 35 -1.30 -19.64 12.21
CA PRO A 35 -2.75 -19.70 12.44
C PRO A 35 -3.20 -19.25 13.84
N GLU A 36 -2.31 -19.27 14.82
CA GLU A 36 -2.57 -18.84 16.20
C GLU A 36 -2.24 -17.36 16.46
N ALA A 37 -1.85 -16.60 15.43
CA ALA A 37 -1.54 -15.18 15.57
C ALA A 37 -2.77 -14.37 16.01
N ASP A 38 -2.53 -13.27 16.73
CA ASP A 38 -3.55 -12.24 16.94
C ASP A 38 -3.71 -11.44 15.63
N ASP A 39 -4.84 -11.61 14.95
CA ASP A 39 -5.15 -10.96 13.68
C ASP A 39 -4.96 -9.43 13.73
N ASN A 40 -5.29 -8.79 14.85
CA ASN A 40 -5.19 -7.33 14.97
C ASN A 40 -3.73 -6.89 15.13
N GLU A 41 -2.95 -7.62 15.92
CA GLU A 41 -1.52 -7.34 16.06
C GLU A 41 -0.80 -7.53 14.73
N ALA A 42 -1.07 -8.65 14.03
CA ALA A 42 -0.55 -8.93 12.70
C ALA A 42 -0.93 -7.84 11.68
N ALA A 43 -2.20 -7.42 11.67
CA ALA A 43 -2.69 -6.35 10.80
C ALA A 43 -1.95 -5.02 11.04
N LEU A 44 -1.76 -4.62 12.30
CA LEU A 44 -1.04 -3.39 12.65
C LEU A 44 0.43 -3.44 12.21
N MET A 45 1.10 -4.57 12.45
CA MET A 45 2.48 -4.77 11.99
C MET A 45 2.58 -4.72 10.47
N LEU A 46 1.66 -5.38 9.76
CA LEU A 46 1.63 -5.39 8.29
C LEU A 46 1.40 -3.99 7.72
N VAL A 47 0.43 -3.23 8.25
CA VAL A 47 0.19 -1.85 7.80
C VAL A 47 1.41 -0.97 8.05
N LYS A 48 2.12 -1.16 9.17
CA LYS A 48 3.36 -0.44 9.43
C LYS A 48 4.43 -0.73 8.38
N ILE A 49 4.65 -2.00 8.03
CA ILE A 49 5.58 -2.39 6.96
C ILE A 49 5.17 -1.75 5.62
N MET A 50 3.88 -1.81 5.29
CA MET A 50 3.37 -1.18 4.07
C MET A 50 3.62 0.34 4.05
N GLN A 51 3.48 1.01 5.20
CA GLN A 51 3.77 2.43 5.32
C GLN A 51 5.26 2.73 5.14
N ASP A 52 6.15 1.94 5.75
CA ASP A 52 7.60 2.12 5.60
C ASP A 52 8.01 2.01 4.13
N VAL A 53 7.47 1.05 3.37
CA VAL A 53 7.71 0.91 1.92
C VAL A 53 7.14 2.09 1.13
N LEU A 54 5.96 2.61 1.49
CA LEU A 54 5.40 3.80 0.84
C LEU A 54 6.26 5.04 1.09
N ASP A 55 6.84 5.16 2.28
CA ASP A 55 7.75 6.25 2.62
C ASP A 55 9.06 6.16 1.82
N GLU A 56 9.57 4.95 1.57
CA GLU A 56 10.71 4.73 0.66
C GLU A 56 10.37 5.12 -0.79
N ILE A 57 9.21 4.73 -1.30
CA ILE A 57 8.75 5.13 -2.64
C ILE A 57 8.65 6.65 -2.73
N LYS A 58 8.15 7.31 -1.67
CA LYS A 58 8.09 8.76 -1.62
C LYS A 58 9.49 9.40 -1.66
N ALA A 59 10.43 8.87 -0.89
CA ALA A 59 11.82 9.33 -0.93
C ALA A 59 12.44 9.16 -2.32
N ASP A 60 12.12 8.07 -3.01
CA ASP A 60 12.58 7.81 -4.38
C ASP A 60 11.98 8.79 -5.41
N ILE A 61 10.72 9.20 -5.24
CA ILE A 61 10.09 10.28 -6.02
C ILE A 61 10.82 11.61 -5.76
N GLU A 62 11.06 11.95 -4.51
CA GLU A 62 11.77 13.19 -4.14
C GLU A 62 13.22 13.20 -4.65
N ALA A 63 13.84 12.03 -4.80
CA ALA A 63 15.16 11.86 -5.39
C ALA A 63 15.17 11.87 -6.94
N GLY A 64 14.01 12.04 -7.58
CA GLY A 64 13.88 12.11 -9.04
C GLY A 64 13.99 10.76 -9.77
N LYS A 65 13.89 9.63 -9.05
CA LYS A 65 14.00 8.29 -9.69
C LYS A 65 12.89 8.01 -10.70
N TYR A 66 11.77 8.73 -10.61
CA TYR A 66 10.60 8.56 -11.46
C TYR A 66 10.37 9.70 -12.45
N ASP A 67 11.30 10.64 -12.61
CA ASP A 67 11.12 11.84 -13.46
C ASP A 67 10.87 11.53 -14.95
N TYR A 68 11.18 10.30 -15.39
CA TYR A 68 11.04 9.83 -16.78
C TYR A 68 10.16 8.59 -16.92
N TYR A 69 9.30 8.32 -15.94
CA TYR A 69 8.39 7.16 -15.94
C TYR A 69 7.10 7.41 -16.73
#